data_AF-A0A7W4Q8P5-F1
#
_entry.id   AF-A0A7W4Q8P5-F1
#
_cell.length_a   1.000
_cell.length_b   1.000
_cell.length_c   1.000
_cell.angle_alpha   90.00
_cell.angle_beta   90.00
_cell.angle_gamma   90.00
#
_symmetry.space_group_name_H-M   'P 1'
#
loop_
_entity.id
_entity.type
_entity.pdbx_description
1 polymer ?
#
loop_
_entity_poly.entity_id
_entity_poly.type
_entity_poly.pdbx_seq_one_letter_code
_entity_poly.pdbx_strand_id
1 'polypeptide(L)'
;MNYILYAVPAFFLLIGIELLVDRWRGLSTYRLADALNSLSAGVLSTTSGLLTKAFGLVTYAFAWQHLALFELSVDNLWVWLFAFVFYDFCYYWLHRMGHERSILWAAHSVHHQSEEYNLSTALRQTSTGFLFGWIFYLPMAIAGVPPLVFLTVGALNLLYQFWVHTRHIPKLGWFEWFFITPSNHRVHHAQNQVYMDRNYGGVFILWDRLFGTFQEELDEHPVVFGVTVPLQSWNPLWANLQVYAALWQDARRTQSLRDKLRIWFMRTGWRPADVEARFPRSKPDLAQFRRFEVPLSRSRQLYALVQFVGYVAGGTWLLGVGGTLPLAQLLLGWGWMAFGLFSLGAWLENRSFAGRLELLRLLLNLPLLWLAQEQGLLASSMSAWALLAAYTGTSLLALALLQRQWVAPVRA
;
A
#
# COMPACT_ATOMS: atom_id res chain seq x y z
N MET A 1 22.71 0.05 -2.90
CA MET A 1 22.27 0.97 -1.84
C MET A 1 20.74 0.94 -1.75
N ASN A 2 20.13 0.76 -0.59
CA ASN A 2 18.66 0.72 -0.45
C ASN A 2 18.11 2.13 -0.21
N TYR A 3 17.90 2.90 -1.29
CA TYR A 3 17.43 4.29 -1.22
C TYR A 3 16.14 4.46 -0.41
N ILE A 4 15.23 3.49 -0.51
CA ILE A 4 13.94 3.51 0.20
C ILE A 4 14.17 3.44 1.72
N LEU A 5 15.07 2.57 2.19
CA LEU A 5 15.38 2.46 3.62
C LEU A 5 15.89 3.79 4.20
N TYR A 6 16.75 4.50 3.46
CA TYR A 6 17.25 5.82 3.88
C TYR A 6 16.19 6.92 3.82
N ALA A 7 15.15 6.77 3.01
CA ALA A 7 14.05 7.73 2.93
C ALA A 7 13.02 7.59 4.08
N VAL A 8 12.97 6.44 4.78
CA VAL A 8 12.00 6.19 5.84
C VAL A 8 11.97 7.30 6.92
N PRO A 9 13.11 7.74 7.50
CA PRO A 9 13.09 8.85 8.47
C PRO A 9 12.55 10.16 7.88
N ALA A 10 12.89 10.45 6.61
CA ALA A 10 12.40 11.65 5.93
C ALA A 10 10.89 11.60 5.71
N PHE A 11 10.33 10.43 5.35
CA PHE A 11 8.88 10.27 5.22
C PHE A 11 8.15 10.54 6.54
N PHE A 12 8.62 9.98 7.66
CA PHE A 12 8.01 10.23 8.97
C PHE A 12 8.16 11.69 9.42
N LEU A 13 9.30 12.32 9.14
CA LEU A 13 9.48 13.75 9.39
C LEU A 13 8.47 14.59 8.59
N LEU A 14 8.32 14.33 7.29
CA LEU A 14 7.41 15.06 6.42
C LEU A 14 5.94 14.83 6.79
N ILE A 15 5.55 13.61 7.15
CA ILE A 15 4.21 13.31 7.71
C ILE A 15 3.99 14.10 9.01
N GLY A 16 4.98 14.16 9.89
CA GLY A 16 4.92 14.94 11.12
C GLY A 16 4.74 16.44 10.85
N ILE A 17 5.51 16.99 9.90
CA ILE A 17 5.38 18.38 9.46
C ILE A 17 3.99 18.65 8.87
N GLU A 18 3.50 17.78 7.98
CA GLU A 18 2.17 17.93 7.37
C GLU A 18 1.08 17.88 8.44
N LEU A 19 1.16 16.97 9.42
CA LEU A 19 0.21 16.90 10.52
C LEU A 19 0.19 18.18 11.38
N LEU A 20 1.35 18.82 11.59
CA LEU A 20 1.42 20.10 12.29
C LEU A 20 0.80 21.23 11.45
N VAL A 21 1.09 21.28 10.15
CA VAL A 21 0.49 22.25 9.22
C VAL A 21 -1.02 22.05 9.08
N ASP A 22 -1.49 20.81 9.06
CA ASP A 22 -2.91 20.44 9.01
C ASP A 22 -3.67 20.97 10.22
N ARG A 23 -3.09 20.81 11.41
CA ARG A 23 -3.64 21.36 12.66
C ARG A 23 -3.61 22.88 12.68
N TRP A 24 -2.51 23.49 12.23
CA TRP A 24 -2.39 24.95 12.17
C TRP A 24 -3.41 25.59 11.21
N ARG A 25 -3.67 24.95 10.06
CA ARG A 25 -4.66 25.42 9.06
C ARG A 25 -6.10 24.96 9.35
N GLY A 26 -6.31 24.03 10.27
CA GLY A 26 -7.63 23.50 10.61
C GLY A 26 -8.29 22.66 9.50
N LEU A 27 -7.50 22.02 8.63
CA LEU A 27 -8.02 21.27 7.47
C LEU A 27 -8.48 19.84 7.82
N SER A 28 -7.98 19.28 8.94
CA SER A 28 -8.39 17.99 9.50
C SER A 28 -8.32 16.83 8.48
N THR A 29 -7.22 16.75 7.74
CA THR A 29 -6.98 15.73 6.70
C THR A 29 -6.47 14.39 7.23
N TYR A 30 -6.26 14.28 8.54
CA TYR A 30 -5.76 13.08 9.21
C TYR A 30 -6.78 12.46 10.15
N ARG A 31 -7.01 11.16 9.98
CA ARG A 31 -7.63 10.29 10.98
C ARG A 31 -6.64 9.22 11.39
N LEU A 32 -6.49 9.01 12.70
CA LEU A 32 -5.47 8.11 13.21
C LEU A 32 -5.65 6.67 12.69
N ALA A 33 -6.88 6.14 12.68
CA ALA A 33 -7.13 4.77 12.24
C ALA A 33 -6.80 4.58 10.75
N ASP A 34 -7.19 5.53 9.91
CA ASP A 34 -6.88 5.50 8.47
C ASP A 34 -5.37 5.63 8.23
N ALA A 35 -4.69 6.60 8.87
CA ALA A 35 -3.25 6.78 8.76
C ALA A 35 -2.47 5.54 9.24
N LEU A 36 -2.86 4.95 10.37
CA LEU A 36 -2.25 3.70 10.85
C LEU A 36 -2.51 2.54 9.90
N ASN A 37 -3.70 2.44 9.28
CA ASN A 37 -3.98 1.40 8.31
C ASN A 37 -3.18 1.58 7.01
N SER A 38 -3.04 2.82 6.53
CA SER A 38 -2.22 3.17 5.36
C SER A 38 -0.75 2.83 5.59
N LEU A 39 -0.19 3.21 6.73
CA LEU A 39 1.17 2.83 7.10
C LEU A 39 1.32 1.32 7.34
N SER A 40 0.31 0.66 7.90
CA SER A 40 0.30 -0.81 8.07
C SER A 40 0.34 -1.53 6.73
N ALA A 41 -0.43 -1.07 5.73
CA ALA A 41 -0.36 -1.60 4.37
C ALA A 41 1.05 -1.43 3.79
N GLY A 42 1.68 -0.26 4.00
CA GLY A 42 3.07 0.00 3.61
C GLY A 42 4.09 -0.94 4.26
N VAL A 43 4.02 -1.12 5.58
CA VAL A 43 4.91 -2.04 6.31
C VAL A 43 4.70 -3.48 5.80
N LEU A 44 3.45 -3.92 5.64
CA LEU A 44 3.12 -5.23 5.10
C LEU A 44 3.64 -5.40 3.66
N SER A 45 3.44 -4.41 2.79
CA SER A 45 3.93 -4.43 1.41
C SER A 45 5.45 -4.54 1.35
N THR A 46 6.15 -3.73 2.14
CA THR A 46 7.61 -3.68 2.10
C THR A 46 8.22 -4.97 2.62
N THR A 47 7.67 -5.54 3.69
CA THR A 47 8.09 -6.86 4.22
C THR A 47 7.69 -8.02 3.31
N SER A 48 6.52 -7.99 2.68
CA SER A 48 6.12 -8.98 1.65
C SER A 48 7.05 -8.90 0.43
N GLY A 49 7.58 -7.71 0.14
CA GLY A 49 8.58 -7.48 -0.89
C GLY A 49 9.87 -8.27 -0.68
N LEU A 50 10.27 -8.55 0.56
CA LEU A 50 11.45 -9.38 0.84
C LEU A 50 11.27 -10.82 0.34
N LEU A 51 10.03 -11.32 0.34
CA LEU A 51 9.70 -12.66 -0.14
C LEU A 51 9.54 -12.71 -1.67
N THR A 52 9.15 -11.60 -2.30
CA THR A 52 8.62 -11.59 -3.67
C THR A 52 9.47 -10.83 -4.68
N LYS A 53 10.25 -9.81 -4.25
CA LYS A 53 11.04 -8.96 -5.17
C LYS A 53 12.10 -9.74 -5.94
N ALA A 54 12.62 -10.83 -5.38
CA ALA A 54 13.56 -11.71 -6.05
C ALA A 54 13.00 -12.21 -7.38
N PHE A 55 11.71 -12.53 -7.45
CA PHE A 55 11.07 -12.98 -8.68
C PHE A 55 11.13 -11.93 -9.80
N GLY A 56 10.72 -10.68 -9.50
CA GLY A 56 10.74 -9.58 -10.47
C GLY A 56 12.16 -9.22 -10.91
N LEU A 57 13.12 -9.20 -9.98
CA LEU A 57 14.51 -8.87 -10.30
C LEU A 57 15.18 -9.98 -11.12
N VAL A 58 14.97 -11.25 -10.77
CA VAL A 58 15.54 -12.39 -11.51
C VAL A 58 14.96 -12.46 -12.91
N THR A 59 13.64 -12.28 -13.07
CA THR A 59 13.01 -12.26 -14.40
C THR A 59 13.51 -11.09 -15.25
N TYR A 60 13.66 -9.90 -14.67
CA TYR A 60 14.26 -8.74 -15.36
C TYR A 60 15.71 -9.01 -15.77
N ALA A 61 16.55 -9.49 -14.84
CA ALA A 61 17.97 -9.75 -15.08
C ALA A 61 18.16 -10.84 -16.14
N PHE A 62 17.35 -11.90 -16.12
CA PHE A 62 17.35 -12.95 -17.13
C PHE A 62 16.98 -12.40 -18.51
N ALA A 63 15.91 -11.60 -18.60
CA ALA A 63 15.52 -10.96 -19.86
C ALA A 63 16.60 -10.00 -20.36
N TRP A 64 17.23 -9.23 -19.48
CA TRP A 64 18.33 -8.33 -19.85
C TRP A 64 19.55 -9.11 -20.37
N GLN A 65 19.94 -10.20 -19.71
CA GLN A 65 21.11 -10.99 -20.11
C GLN A 65 20.92 -11.74 -21.43
N HIS A 66 19.70 -12.16 -21.75
CA HIS A 66 19.43 -13.05 -22.90
C HIS A 66 18.65 -12.40 -24.04
N LEU A 67 17.92 -11.31 -23.79
CA LEU A 67 17.01 -10.66 -24.75
C LEU A 67 17.35 -9.19 -25.00
N ALA A 68 18.37 -8.62 -24.34
CA ALA A 68 18.78 -7.25 -24.59
C ALA A 68 19.23 -7.07 -26.04
N LEU A 69 18.66 -6.05 -26.70
CA LEU A 69 18.99 -5.67 -28.08
C LEU A 69 20.19 -4.73 -28.17
N PHE A 70 20.48 -4.02 -27.07
CA PHE A 70 21.55 -3.02 -27.00
C PHE A 70 22.36 -3.19 -25.73
N GLU A 71 23.64 -2.87 -25.78
CA GLU A 71 24.51 -2.77 -24.61
C GLU A 71 24.58 -1.32 -24.15
N LEU A 72 23.84 -0.99 -23.08
CA LEU A 72 23.84 0.35 -22.51
C LEU A 72 24.82 0.44 -21.33
N SER A 73 25.79 1.36 -21.39
CA SER A 73 26.75 1.57 -20.31
C SER A 73 26.18 2.42 -19.18
N VAL A 74 26.48 2.01 -17.94
CA VAL A 74 26.17 2.77 -16.72
C VAL A 74 27.00 4.06 -16.59
N ASP A 75 28.08 4.21 -17.34
CA ASP A 75 28.96 5.39 -17.28
C ASP A 75 28.38 6.58 -18.05
N ASN A 76 27.40 6.33 -18.92
CA ASN A 76 26.81 7.33 -19.80
C ASN A 76 25.58 7.99 -19.15
N LEU A 77 25.67 9.29 -18.85
CA LEU A 77 24.56 10.05 -18.23
C LEU A 77 23.25 9.94 -19.04
N TRP A 78 23.31 9.91 -20.37
CA TRP A 78 22.12 9.80 -21.20
C TRP A 78 21.35 8.51 -20.97
N VAL A 79 22.01 7.40 -20.60
CA VAL A 79 21.36 6.12 -20.29
C VAL A 79 20.48 6.26 -19.04
N TRP A 80 20.94 7.01 -18.03
CA TRP A 80 20.17 7.28 -16.82
C TRP A 80 18.95 8.17 -17.09
N LEU A 81 19.12 9.22 -17.88
CA LEU A 81 18.02 10.12 -18.26
C LEU A 81 16.98 9.38 -19.11
N PHE A 82 17.44 8.64 -20.13
CA PHE A 82 16.59 7.78 -20.95
C PHE A 82 15.85 6.76 -20.08
N ALA A 83 16.56 6.03 -19.21
CA ALA A 83 15.95 5.01 -18.36
C ALA A 83 14.94 5.60 -17.37
N PHE A 84 15.16 6.80 -16.84
CA PHE A 84 14.20 7.45 -15.94
C PHE A 84 12.90 7.81 -16.65
N VAL A 85 12.99 8.40 -17.85
CA VAL A 85 11.80 8.70 -18.67
C VAL A 85 11.11 7.41 -19.13
N PHE A 86 11.89 6.40 -19.56
CA PHE A 86 11.34 5.13 -20.01
C PHE A 86 10.69 4.33 -18.86
N TYR A 87 11.26 4.38 -17.66
CA TYR A 87 10.64 3.81 -16.47
C TYR A 87 9.29 4.46 -16.19
N ASP A 88 9.19 5.79 -16.25
CA ASP A 88 7.93 6.49 -16.03
C ASP A 88 6.88 6.16 -17.10
N PHE A 89 7.30 5.96 -18.35
CA PHE A 89 6.43 5.47 -19.42
C PHE A 89 5.92 4.04 -19.14
N CYS A 90 6.79 3.12 -18.71
CA CYS A 90 6.39 1.78 -18.28
C CYS A 90 5.44 1.84 -17.08
N TYR A 91 5.73 2.73 -16.11
CA TYR A 91 4.88 2.98 -14.96
C TYR A 91 3.49 3.45 -15.38
N TYR A 92 3.37 4.42 -16.31
CA TYR A 92 2.09 4.89 -16.83
C TYR A 92 1.21 3.74 -17.32
N TRP A 93 1.77 2.80 -18.10
CA TRP A 93 1.01 1.65 -18.61
C TRP A 93 0.64 0.65 -17.52
N LEU A 94 1.57 0.36 -16.59
CA LEU A 94 1.27 -0.47 -15.42
C LEU A 94 0.13 0.14 -14.61
N HIS A 95 0.22 1.45 -14.36
CA HIS A 95 -0.72 2.18 -13.52
C HIS A 95 -2.10 2.25 -14.17
N ARG A 96 -2.16 2.64 -15.44
CA ARG A 96 -3.39 2.64 -16.25
C ARG A 96 -4.05 1.27 -16.27
N MET A 97 -3.30 0.21 -16.54
CA MET A 97 -3.84 -1.15 -16.54
C MET A 97 -4.23 -1.61 -15.13
N GLY A 98 -3.55 -1.10 -14.10
CA GLY A 98 -3.92 -1.17 -12.69
C GLY A 98 -5.29 -0.63 -12.38
N HIS A 99 -5.74 0.42 -13.07
CA HIS A 99 -7.10 0.93 -12.92
C HIS A 99 -8.11 0.25 -13.84
N GLU A 100 -7.71 -0.05 -15.07
CA GLU A 100 -8.63 -0.52 -16.10
C GLU A 100 -8.89 -2.04 -16.08
N ARG A 101 -8.03 -2.88 -15.46
CA ARG A 101 -8.18 -4.35 -15.49
C ARG A 101 -8.35 -4.96 -14.10
N SER A 102 -9.36 -5.81 -13.93
CA SER A 102 -9.78 -6.34 -12.63
C SER A 102 -8.67 -6.96 -11.77
N ILE A 103 -7.80 -7.81 -12.32
CA ILE A 103 -6.72 -8.44 -11.54
C ILE A 103 -5.61 -7.46 -11.16
N LEU A 104 -5.31 -6.49 -12.03
CA LEU A 104 -4.33 -5.46 -11.74
C LEU A 104 -4.92 -4.40 -10.79
N TRP A 105 -6.22 -4.14 -10.87
CA TRP A 105 -6.97 -3.36 -9.89
C TRP A 105 -7.01 -4.04 -8.54
N ALA A 106 -7.17 -5.36 -8.48
CA ALA A 106 -7.03 -6.08 -7.22
C ALA A 106 -5.63 -5.88 -6.62
N ALA A 107 -4.60 -5.80 -7.46
CA ALA A 107 -3.24 -5.48 -7.04
C ALA A 107 -3.00 -3.99 -6.75
N HIS A 108 -3.82 -3.05 -7.23
CA HIS A 108 -3.56 -1.62 -7.11
C HIS A 108 -4.51 -0.88 -6.15
N SER A 109 -5.76 -1.32 -6.06
CA SER A 109 -6.86 -0.74 -5.28
C SER A 109 -6.49 -0.44 -3.83
N VAL A 110 -5.59 -1.22 -3.22
CA VAL A 110 -5.07 -0.95 -1.87
C VAL A 110 -4.63 0.51 -1.76
N HIS A 111 -3.94 1.04 -2.75
CA HIS A 111 -3.47 2.43 -2.75
C HIS A 111 -4.60 3.47 -2.70
N HIS A 112 -5.73 3.18 -3.34
CA HIS A 112 -6.89 4.07 -3.45
C HIS A 112 -7.93 3.91 -2.34
N GLN A 113 -7.82 2.89 -1.49
CA GLN A 113 -8.84 2.57 -0.49
C GLN A 113 -8.96 3.58 0.66
N SER A 114 -7.94 4.43 0.89
CA SER A 114 -8.02 5.45 1.94
C SER A 114 -9.04 6.52 1.55
N GLU A 115 -9.88 6.88 2.52
CA GLU A 115 -10.94 7.89 2.34
C GLU A 115 -10.52 9.27 2.90
N GLU A 116 -9.28 9.33 3.42
CA GLU A 116 -8.51 10.53 3.69
C GLU A 116 -7.39 10.65 2.64
N TYR A 117 -6.81 11.85 2.52
CA TYR A 117 -5.72 12.05 1.57
C TYR A 117 -4.65 12.98 2.14
N ASN A 118 -3.49 12.40 2.41
CA ASN A 118 -2.34 13.02 3.07
C ASN A 118 -1.09 12.16 2.82
N LEU A 119 0.07 12.55 3.33
CA LEU A 119 1.34 11.89 3.05
C LEU A 119 1.40 10.43 3.55
N SER A 120 0.56 10.03 4.50
CA SER A 120 0.47 8.61 4.89
C SER A 120 -0.16 7.74 3.80
N THR A 121 -1.03 8.32 2.96
CA THR A 121 -1.64 7.64 1.79
C THR A 121 -0.59 7.23 0.77
N ALA A 122 0.50 8.01 0.60
CA ALA A 122 1.63 7.64 -0.26
C ALA A 122 2.23 6.28 0.12
N LEU A 123 2.23 5.97 1.41
CA LEU A 123 2.80 4.74 1.96
C LEU A 123 1.79 3.58 2.00
N ARG A 124 0.53 3.81 1.59
CA ARG A 124 -0.47 2.75 1.44
C ARG A 124 -0.19 1.94 0.19
N GLN A 125 0.69 0.95 0.32
CA GLN A 125 1.17 0.13 -0.80
C GLN A 125 0.58 -1.28 -0.78
N THR A 126 0.43 -1.87 -1.96
CA THR A 126 -0.06 -3.24 -2.14
C THR A 126 1.03 -4.29 -1.87
N SER A 127 0.64 -5.48 -1.43
CA SER A 127 1.53 -6.65 -1.30
C SER A 127 1.46 -7.60 -2.50
N THR A 128 0.59 -7.34 -3.49
CA THR A 128 0.32 -8.28 -4.61
C THR A 128 0.77 -7.79 -5.99
N GLY A 129 1.43 -6.63 -6.07
CA GLY A 129 1.94 -6.10 -7.34
C GLY A 129 2.96 -7.00 -8.05
N PHE A 130 3.62 -7.91 -7.33
CA PHE A 130 4.62 -8.84 -7.89
C PHE A 130 4.06 -9.85 -8.89
N LEU A 131 2.73 -10.10 -8.89
CA LEU A 131 2.11 -11.12 -9.74
C LEU A 131 2.28 -10.80 -11.24
N PHE A 132 2.02 -9.55 -11.63
CA PHE A 132 2.00 -9.13 -13.04
C PHE A 132 2.77 -7.83 -13.31
N GLY A 133 3.15 -7.07 -12.28
CA GLY A 133 3.80 -5.77 -12.47
C GLY A 133 5.15 -5.85 -13.22
N TRP A 134 5.89 -6.93 -13.04
CA TRP A 134 7.19 -7.16 -13.69
C TRP A 134 7.11 -7.16 -15.23
N ILE A 135 5.98 -7.59 -15.81
CA ILE A 135 5.77 -7.68 -17.27
C ILE A 135 5.96 -6.32 -17.93
N PHE A 136 5.47 -5.26 -17.29
CA PHE A 136 5.47 -3.90 -17.82
C PHE A 136 6.87 -3.29 -17.90
N TYR A 137 7.83 -3.85 -17.16
CA TYR A 137 9.23 -3.39 -17.15
C TYR A 137 10.16 -4.25 -18.01
N LEU A 138 9.72 -5.41 -18.51
CA LEU A 138 10.50 -6.21 -19.46
C LEU A 138 10.94 -5.45 -20.73
N PRO A 139 10.15 -4.51 -21.30
CA PRO A 139 10.63 -3.69 -22.41
C PRO A 139 11.93 -2.94 -22.11
N MET A 140 12.16 -2.52 -20.87
CA MET A 140 13.42 -1.88 -20.46
C MET A 140 14.59 -2.86 -20.49
N ALA A 141 14.37 -4.10 -20.03
CA ALA A 141 15.38 -5.16 -20.08
C ALA A 141 15.75 -5.49 -21.54
N ILE A 142 14.74 -5.63 -22.41
CA ILE A 142 14.92 -5.87 -23.85
C ILE A 142 15.63 -4.69 -24.53
N ALA A 143 15.36 -3.45 -24.11
CA ALA A 143 16.08 -2.28 -24.61
C ALA A 143 17.53 -2.18 -24.09
N GLY A 144 17.96 -3.07 -23.19
CA GLY A 144 19.33 -3.10 -22.68
C GLY A 144 19.59 -2.31 -21.40
N VAL A 145 18.55 -1.78 -20.73
CA VAL A 145 18.73 -0.98 -19.50
C VAL A 145 19.30 -1.87 -18.38
N PRO A 146 20.51 -1.57 -17.86
CA PRO A 146 21.16 -2.41 -16.87
C PRO A 146 20.34 -2.51 -15.57
N PRO A 147 20.32 -3.66 -14.87
CA PRO A 147 19.56 -3.83 -13.63
C PRO A 147 19.86 -2.78 -12.55
N LEU A 148 21.10 -2.31 -12.45
CA LEU A 148 21.48 -1.24 -11.52
C LEU A 148 20.76 0.09 -11.85
N VAL A 149 20.72 0.45 -13.13
CA VAL A 149 20.04 1.66 -13.61
C VAL A 149 18.54 1.51 -13.36
N PHE A 150 17.95 0.39 -13.77
CA PHE A 150 16.53 0.06 -13.56
C PHE A 150 16.09 0.21 -12.09
N LEU A 151 16.82 -0.42 -11.17
CA LEU A 151 16.51 -0.35 -9.73
C LEU A 151 16.63 1.07 -9.18
N THR A 152 17.63 1.82 -9.65
CA THR A 152 17.88 3.19 -9.17
C THR A 152 16.83 4.16 -9.69
N VAL A 153 16.55 4.17 -10.99
CA VAL A 153 15.53 5.07 -11.57
C VAL A 153 14.13 4.73 -11.05
N GLY A 154 13.84 3.44 -10.80
CA GLY A 154 12.60 3.02 -10.17
C GLY A 154 12.46 3.51 -8.73
N ALA A 155 13.55 3.49 -7.96
CA ALA A 155 13.56 4.08 -6.62
C ALA A 155 13.36 5.60 -6.67
N LEU A 156 14.03 6.32 -7.58
CA LEU A 156 13.86 7.76 -7.75
C LEU A 156 12.42 8.12 -8.17
N ASN A 157 11.83 7.35 -9.07
CA ASN A 157 10.45 7.53 -9.50
C ASN A 157 9.48 7.34 -8.31
N LEU A 158 9.65 6.28 -7.52
CA LEU A 158 8.86 6.06 -6.31
C LEU A 158 9.02 7.18 -5.27
N LEU A 159 10.24 7.69 -5.08
CA LEU A 159 10.51 8.80 -4.16
C LEU A 159 9.81 10.09 -4.62
N TYR A 160 9.80 10.38 -5.93
CA TYR A 160 9.05 11.50 -6.47
C TYR A 160 7.56 11.37 -6.17
N GLN A 161 6.99 10.18 -6.29
CA GLN A 161 5.56 9.95 -6.06
C GLN A 161 5.12 10.15 -4.60
N PHE A 162 6.03 10.30 -3.64
CA PHE A 162 5.66 10.53 -2.24
C PHE A 162 4.95 11.89 -2.04
N TRP A 163 5.56 12.99 -2.49
CA TRP A 163 5.12 14.35 -2.13
C TRP A 163 3.79 14.77 -2.78
N VAL A 164 3.37 14.08 -3.85
CA VAL A 164 2.09 14.37 -4.54
C VAL A 164 0.86 13.94 -3.72
N HIS A 165 1.03 13.26 -2.60
CA HIS A 165 -0.06 12.83 -1.71
C HIS A 165 -0.36 13.88 -0.64
N THR A 166 -0.85 15.04 -1.04
CA THR A 166 -1.21 16.09 -0.08
C THR A 166 -2.38 16.94 -0.55
N ARG A 167 -3.16 17.45 0.40
CA ARG A 167 -4.20 18.46 0.17
C ARG A 167 -3.71 19.89 0.46
N HIS A 168 -2.49 20.04 0.98
CA HIS A 168 -1.97 21.33 1.45
C HIS A 168 -1.35 22.19 0.35
N ILE A 169 -1.09 21.59 -0.81
CA ILE A 169 -0.47 22.24 -1.97
C ILE A 169 -1.57 22.45 -3.04
N PRO A 170 -1.84 23.71 -3.43
CA PRO A 170 -2.84 24.04 -4.46
C PRO A 170 -2.32 23.67 -5.86
N LYS A 171 -3.04 24.05 -6.91
CA LYS A 171 -2.55 23.96 -8.29
C LYS A 171 -1.24 24.74 -8.46
N LEU A 172 -0.29 24.19 -9.21
CA LEU A 172 1.04 24.77 -9.43
C LEU A 172 1.22 25.46 -10.79
N GLY A 173 0.13 25.67 -11.53
CA GLY A 173 0.16 26.40 -12.81
C GLY A 173 1.02 25.70 -13.86
N TRP A 174 2.05 26.39 -14.37
CA TRP A 174 2.90 25.89 -15.46
C TRP A 174 3.59 24.54 -15.15
N PHE A 175 3.84 24.24 -13.87
CA PHE A 175 4.49 22.99 -13.49
C PHE A 175 3.61 21.76 -13.81
N GLU A 176 2.28 21.90 -13.75
CA GLU A 176 1.29 20.84 -14.07
C GLU A 176 1.18 20.53 -15.57
N TRP A 177 1.93 21.25 -16.40
CA TRP A 177 2.02 20.95 -17.83
C TRP A 177 3.00 19.83 -18.11
N PHE A 178 4.00 19.64 -17.23
CA PHE A 178 5.10 18.69 -17.41
C PHE A 178 5.09 17.59 -16.37
N PHE A 179 4.78 17.93 -15.12
CA PHE A 179 4.94 17.05 -13.98
C PHE A 179 3.63 16.75 -13.27
N ILE A 180 3.52 15.56 -12.68
CA ILE A 180 2.45 15.21 -11.78
C ILE A 180 2.60 16.02 -10.49
N THR A 181 1.53 16.71 -10.10
CA THR A 181 1.46 17.49 -8.88
C THR A 181 0.42 16.93 -7.91
N PRO A 182 0.36 17.44 -6.66
CA PRO A 182 -0.70 17.12 -5.74
C PRO A 182 -2.11 17.32 -6.31
N SER A 183 -2.34 18.34 -7.15
CA SER A 183 -3.62 18.55 -7.84
C SER A 183 -3.96 17.40 -8.79
N ASN A 184 -3.03 17.04 -9.67
CA ASN A 184 -3.26 15.94 -10.62
C ASN A 184 -3.48 14.61 -9.88
N HIS A 185 -2.73 14.37 -8.81
CA HIS A 185 -2.81 13.12 -8.06
C HIS A 185 -4.05 13.06 -7.14
N ARG A 186 -4.57 14.19 -6.64
CA ARG A 186 -5.87 14.22 -5.96
C ARG A 186 -7.00 13.77 -6.90
N VAL A 187 -7.02 14.29 -8.14
CA VAL A 187 -7.96 13.84 -9.18
C VAL A 187 -7.83 12.34 -9.42
N HIS A 188 -6.60 11.85 -9.53
CA HIS A 188 -6.33 10.42 -9.72
C HIS A 188 -6.91 9.54 -8.59
N HIS A 189 -6.82 10.00 -7.34
CA HIS A 189 -7.36 9.30 -6.18
C HIS A 189 -8.86 9.49 -5.93
N ALA A 190 -9.54 10.24 -6.79
CA ALA A 190 -10.94 10.54 -6.62
C ALA A 190 -11.85 9.39 -7.08
N GLN A 191 -12.97 9.20 -6.37
CA GLN A 191 -14.08 8.34 -6.80
C GLN A 191 -15.20 9.10 -7.53
N ASN A 192 -15.05 10.42 -7.73
CA ASN A 192 -16.01 11.20 -8.52
C ASN A 192 -16.03 10.71 -9.97
N GLN A 193 -17.21 10.59 -10.55
CA GLN A 193 -17.37 10.08 -11.92
C GLN A 193 -16.56 10.87 -12.98
N VAL A 194 -16.42 12.18 -12.82
CA VAL A 194 -15.64 13.04 -13.74
C VAL A 194 -14.12 12.75 -13.69
N TYR A 195 -13.64 12.20 -12.58
CA TYR A 195 -12.22 11.95 -12.31
C TYR A 195 -11.82 10.47 -12.45
N MET A 196 -12.79 9.58 -12.62
CA MET A 196 -12.53 8.14 -12.80
C MET A 196 -11.65 7.89 -14.02
N ASP A 197 -10.68 6.99 -13.86
CA ASP A 197 -9.77 6.56 -14.93
C ASP A 197 -8.92 7.73 -15.53
N ARG A 198 -8.38 8.62 -14.68
CA ARG A 198 -7.59 9.80 -15.08
C ARG A 198 -6.23 9.90 -14.39
N ASN A 199 -5.31 10.64 -15.01
CA ASN A 199 -4.00 11.06 -14.47
C ASN A 199 -3.13 9.90 -13.94
N TYR A 200 -2.74 8.97 -14.80
CA TYR A 200 -1.95 7.78 -14.45
C TYR A 200 -0.43 7.98 -14.37
N GLY A 201 0.10 9.13 -14.80
CA GLY A 201 1.54 9.39 -14.74
C GLY A 201 2.09 9.28 -13.31
N GLY A 202 3.35 8.84 -13.17
CA GLY A 202 4.04 8.82 -11.88
C GLY A 202 4.77 10.13 -11.63
N VAL A 203 5.62 10.51 -12.58
CA VAL A 203 6.42 11.75 -12.57
C VAL A 203 5.92 12.72 -13.62
N PHE A 204 5.70 12.26 -14.85
CA PHE A 204 5.33 13.13 -15.97
C PHE A 204 3.83 13.01 -16.29
N ILE A 205 3.13 14.14 -16.31
CA ILE A 205 1.74 14.24 -16.77
C ILE A 205 1.62 14.16 -18.30
N LEU A 206 2.77 14.20 -18.99
CA LEU A 206 2.87 14.19 -20.45
C LEU A 206 2.18 12.97 -21.07
N TRP A 207 2.29 11.80 -20.42
CA TRP A 207 1.64 10.58 -20.89
C TRP A 207 0.12 10.69 -20.87
N ASP A 208 -0.44 11.28 -19.83
CA ASP A 208 -1.88 11.49 -19.72
C ASP A 208 -2.41 12.43 -20.79
N ARG A 209 -1.64 13.46 -21.12
CA ARG A 209 -1.98 14.38 -22.22
C ARG A 209 -1.88 13.68 -23.57
N LEU A 210 -0.83 12.89 -23.78
CA LEU A 210 -0.60 12.17 -25.04
C LEU A 210 -1.66 11.09 -25.30
N PHE A 211 -2.07 10.37 -24.26
CA PHE A 211 -3.00 9.23 -24.37
C PHE A 211 -4.44 9.57 -23.98
N GLY A 212 -4.76 10.85 -23.77
CA GLY A 212 -6.12 11.34 -23.54
C GLY A 212 -6.73 10.96 -22.19
N THR A 213 -5.89 10.78 -21.16
CA THR A 213 -6.29 10.45 -19.79
C THR A 213 -6.11 11.61 -18.80
N PHE A 214 -5.66 12.78 -19.28
CA PHE A 214 -5.54 13.99 -18.47
C PHE A 214 -6.91 14.53 -18.02
N GLN A 215 -7.02 14.90 -16.74
CA GLN A 215 -8.15 15.64 -16.19
C GLN A 215 -7.65 16.63 -15.14
N GLU A 216 -8.05 17.88 -15.27
CA GLU A 216 -7.76 18.91 -14.27
C GLU A 216 -8.65 18.74 -13.03
N GLU A 217 -8.15 19.14 -11.85
CA GLU A 217 -8.96 19.30 -10.64
C GLU A 217 -9.92 20.49 -10.83
N LEU A 218 -11.23 20.26 -10.75
CA LEU A 218 -12.26 21.27 -11.00
C LEU A 218 -12.82 21.78 -9.67
N ASP A 219 -12.96 23.11 -9.55
CA ASP A 219 -13.45 23.74 -8.31
C ASP A 219 -14.94 23.41 -8.07
N GLU A 220 -15.72 23.28 -9.14
CA GLU A 220 -17.13 22.88 -9.11
C GLU A 220 -17.36 21.40 -8.75
N HIS A 221 -16.30 20.58 -8.80
CA HIS A 221 -16.34 19.16 -8.45
C HIS A 221 -15.27 18.83 -7.40
N PRO A 222 -15.49 19.17 -6.12
CA PRO A 222 -14.56 18.82 -5.05
C PRO A 222 -14.28 17.31 -5.01
N VAL A 223 -13.00 16.97 -4.84
CA VAL A 223 -12.53 15.58 -4.81
C VAL A 223 -13.08 14.84 -3.60
N VAL A 224 -13.66 13.67 -3.86
CA VAL A 224 -14.07 12.67 -2.87
C VAL A 224 -13.13 11.49 -3.01
N PHE A 225 -12.39 11.15 -1.95
CA PHE A 225 -11.40 10.08 -1.94
C PHE A 225 -12.01 8.73 -1.57
N GLY A 226 -11.31 7.65 -1.90
CA GLY A 226 -11.71 6.28 -1.64
C GLY A 226 -12.00 5.51 -2.93
N VAL A 227 -12.60 4.34 -2.80
CA VAL A 227 -13.00 3.48 -3.91
C VAL A 227 -14.52 3.31 -3.96
N THR A 228 -15.07 3.12 -5.16
CA THR A 228 -16.52 3.00 -5.38
C THR A 228 -17.18 1.83 -4.64
N VAL A 229 -16.42 0.81 -4.27
CA VAL A 229 -16.84 -0.24 -3.33
C VAL A 229 -15.90 -0.16 -2.12
N PRO A 230 -16.32 0.49 -1.02
CA PRO A 230 -15.41 0.84 0.07
C PRO A 230 -14.88 -0.41 0.80
N LEU A 231 -13.68 -0.28 1.36
CA LEU A 231 -13.05 -1.35 2.13
C LEU A 231 -13.79 -1.64 3.44
N GLN A 232 -14.23 -0.58 4.13
CA GLN A 232 -14.90 -0.65 5.44
C GLN A 232 -14.16 -1.53 6.46
N SER A 233 -12.83 -1.43 6.48
CA SER A 233 -11.95 -2.22 7.34
C SER A 233 -10.60 -1.55 7.52
N TRP A 234 -10.02 -1.68 8.71
CA TRP A 234 -8.64 -1.34 9.07
C TRP A 234 -7.71 -2.56 9.07
N ASN A 235 -8.15 -3.71 8.54
CA ASN A 235 -7.31 -4.89 8.39
C ASN A 235 -6.47 -4.81 7.09
N PRO A 236 -5.13 -4.66 7.16
CA PRO A 236 -4.29 -4.55 5.97
C PRO A 236 -4.18 -5.85 5.16
N LEU A 237 -4.44 -7.02 5.76
CA LEU A 237 -4.55 -8.27 5.02
C LEU A 237 -5.82 -8.30 4.19
N TRP A 238 -6.96 -7.90 4.78
CA TRP A 238 -8.22 -7.83 4.06
C TRP A 238 -8.21 -6.77 2.97
N ALA A 239 -7.55 -5.62 3.20
CA ALA A 239 -7.32 -4.59 2.19
C ALA A 239 -6.73 -5.17 0.89
N ASN A 240 -5.76 -6.08 1.02
CA ASN A 240 -5.12 -6.77 -0.11
C ASN A 240 -5.98 -7.89 -0.74
N LEU A 241 -6.97 -8.44 -0.03
CA LEU A 241 -7.72 -9.63 -0.44
C LEU A 241 -9.15 -9.33 -0.92
N GLN A 242 -9.76 -8.23 -0.48
CA GLN A 242 -11.18 -7.95 -0.70
C GLN A 242 -11.58 -8.00 -2.19
N VAL A 243 -10.80 -7.37 -3.07
CA VAL A 243 -11.10 -7.33 -4.50
C VAL A 243 -10.93 -8.71 -5.15
N TYR A 244 -9.87 -9.46 -4.82
CA TYR A 244 -9.70 -10.84 -5.27
C TYR A 244 -10.83 -11.74 -4.80
N ALA A 245 -11.27 -11.59 -3.54
CA ALA A 245 -12.39 -12.33 -2.99
C ALA A 245 -13.70 -12.02 -3.73
N ALA A 246 -13.94 -10.75 -4.09
CA ALA A 246 -15.10 -10.35 -4.86
C ALA A 246 -15.10 -10.94 -6.28
N LEU A 247 -13.94 -10.94 -6.96
CA LEU A 247 -13.76 -11.58 -8.28
C LEU A 247 -13.97 -13.09 -8.19
N TRP A 248 -13.38 -13.74 -7.19
CA TRP A 248 -13.54 -15.17 -6.95
C TRP A 248 -14.99 -15.57 -6.68
N GLN A 249 -15.73 -14.79 -5.89
CA GLN A 249 -17.14 -15.04 -5.62
C GLN A 249 -17.98 -14.96 -6.90
N ASP A 250 -17.77 -13.96 -7.74
CA ASP A 250 -18.49 -13.83 -9.00
C ASP A 250 -18.08 -14.94 -9.99
N ALA A 251 -16.79 -15.30 -10.06
CA ALA A 251 -16.30 -16.43 -10.84
C ALA A 251 -16.92 -17.77 -10.40
N ARG A 252 -17.15 -17.98 -9.10
CA ARG A 252 -17.83 -19.17 -8.59
C ARG A 252 -19.33 -19.19 -8.89
N ARG A 253 -19.99 -18.02 -8.89
CA ARG A 253 -21.44 -17.88 -9.08
C ARG A 253 -21.87 -17.99 -10.54
N THR A 254 -21.03 -17.55 -11.47
CA THR A 254 -21.39 -17.61 -12.89
C THR A 254 -21.50 -19.05 -13.39
N GLN A 255 -22.50 -19.30 -14.25
CA GLN A 255 -22.68 -20.59 -14.91
C GLN A 255 -21.77 -20.76 -16.14
N SER A 256 -21.26 -19.65 -16.68
CA SER A 256 -20.41 -19.66 -17.88
C SER A 256 -18.96 -19.98 -17.52
N LEU A 257 -18.44 -21.13 -17.99
CA LEU A 257 -17.03 -21.52 -17.79
C LEU A 257 -16.05 -20.48 -18.35
N ARG A 258 -16.40 -19.84 -19.48
CA ARG A 258 -15.62 -18.75 -20.06
C ARG A 258 -15.54 -17.55 -19.12
N ASP A 259 -16.66 -17.19 -18.49
CA ASP A 259 -16.72 -16.06 -17.56
C ASP A 259 -15.93 -16.32 -16.28
N LYS A 260 -15.84 -17.57 -15.83
CA LYS A 260 -14.97 -17.95 -14.69
C LYS A 260 -13.50 -17.60 -14.94
N LEU A 261 -13.04 -17.71 -16.19
CA LEU A 261 -11.65 -17.47 -16.56
C LEU A 261 -11.40 -16.03 -17.01
N ARG A 262 -12.28 -15.42 -17.82
CA ARG A 262 -12.02 -14.08 -18.34
C ARG A 262 -12.21 -12.97 -17.30
N ILE A 263 -13.05 -13.18 -16.27
CA ILE A 263 -13.38 -12.16 -15.25
C ILE A 263 -12.15 -11.46 -14.65
N TRP A 264 -11.06 -12.20 -14.47
CA TRP A 264 -9.79 -11.69 -13.95
C TRP A 264 -9.15 -10.61 -14.85
N PHE A 265 -9.36 -10.69 -16.16
CA PHE A 265 -8.75 -9.81 -17.16
C PHE A 265 -9.74 -8.82 -17.79
N MET A 266 -11.03 -8.90 -17.44
CA MET A 266 -12.03 -7.95 -17.90
C MET A 266 -11.81 -6.56 -17.30
N ARG A 267 -12.51 -5.56 -17.86
CA ARG A 267 -12.45 -4.18 -17.37
C ARG A 267 -12.87 -4.12 -15.91
N THR A 268 -12.22 -3.29 -15.10
CA THR A 268 -12.61 -3.07 -13.69
C THR A 268 -14.08 -2.72 -13.58
N GLY A 269 -14.78 -3.41 -12.66
CA GLY A 269 -16.22 -3.29 -12.48
C GLY A 269 -17.07 -4.21 -13.37
N TRP A 270 -16.50 -4.87 -14.37
CA TRP A 270 -17.22 -5.88 -15.17
C TRP A 270 -17.61 -7.09 -14.31
N ARG A 271 -18.85 -7.58 -14.51
CA ARG A 271 -19.36 -8.81 -13.88
C ARG A 271 -20.05 -9.67 -14.94
N PRO A 272 -20.10 -11.00 -14.78
CA PRO A 272 -20.87 -11.88 -15.65
C PRO A 272 -22.37 -11.50 -15.60
N ALA A 273 -23.04 -11.45 -16.74
CA ALA A 273 -24.43 -10.98 -16.84
C ALA A 273 -25.40 -11.80 -15.97
N ASP A 274 -25.18 -13.13 -15.91
CA ASP A 274 -25.97 -14.03 -15.09
C ASP A 274 -25.75 -13.82 -13.58
N VAL A 275 -24.57 -13.35 -13.18
CA VAL A 275 -24.26 -12.98 -11.80
C VAL A 275 -24.85 -11.61 -11.47
N GLU A 276 -24.78 -10.66 -12.39
CA GLU A 276 -25.35 -9.33 -12.20
C GLU A 276 -26.88 -9.37 -12.04
N ALA A 277 -27.55 -10.21 -12.84
CA ALA A 277 -29.00 -10.42 -12.74
C ALA A 277 -29.42 -11.11 -11.44
N ARG A 278 -28.66 -12.12 -10.97
CA ARG A 278 -29.02 -12.92 -9.78
C ARG A 278 -28.50 -12.33 -8.46
N PHE A 279 -27.41 -11.57 -8.52
CA PHE A 279 -26.73 -10.97 -7.38
C PHE A 279 -26.35 -9.51 -7.69
N PRO A 280 -27.35 -8.62 -7.86
CA PRO A 280 -27.10 -7.22 -8.18
C PRO A 280 -26.29 -6.54 -7.06
N ARG A 281 -25.41 -5.62 -7.43
CA ARG A 281 -24.69 -4.74 -6.50
C ARG A 281 -25.15 -3.31 -6.75
N SER A 282 -25.64 -2.62 -5.74
CA SER A 282 -25.89 -1.18 -5.83
C SER A 282 -24.55 -0.44 -5.83
N LYS A 283 -24.43 0.58 -6.69
CA LYS A 283 -23.34 1.55 -6.58
C LYS A 283 -23.70 2.51 -5.44
N PRO A 284 -22.80 2.75 -4.47
CA PRO A 284 -23.05 3.75 -3.44
C PRO A 284 -23.30 5.13 -4.07
N ASP A 285 -24.29 5.84 -3.53
CA ASP A 285 -24.53 7.24 -3.89
C ASP A 285 -23.47 8.12 -3.22
N LEU A 286 -22.65 8.81 -4.02
CA LEU A 286 -21.62 9.71 -3.51
C LEU A 286 -22.20 10.85 -2.67
N ALA A 287 -23.44 11.27 -2.92
CA ALA A 287 -24.12 12.28 -2.09
C ALA A 287 -24.35 11.80 -0.64
N GLN A 288 -24.33 10.48 -0.42
CA GLN A 288 -24.50 9.85 0.88
C GLN A 288 -23.18 9.27 1.43
N PHE A 289 -22.06 9.52 0.75
CA PHE A 289 -20.77 8.98 1.15
C PHE A 289 -20.41 9.44 2.56
N ARG A 290 -20.15 8.47 3.43
CA ARG A 290 -19.63 8.69 4.78
C ARG A 290 -18.35 7.91 4.93
N ARG A 291 -17.32 8.61 5.39
CA ARG A 291 -16.04 7.98 5.70
C ARG A 291 -16.24 6.90 6.74
N PHE A 292 -15.65 5.73 6.51
CA PHE A 292 -15.58 4.64 7.47
C PHE A 292 -14.77 5.10 8.67
N GLU A 293 -15.40 5.05 9.83
CA GLU A 293 -14.75 5.39 11.09
C GLU A 293 -15.36 4.55 12.20
N VAL A 294 -14.49 4.02 13.07
CA VAL A 294 -14.91 3.35 14.29
C VAL A 294 -14.44 4.22 15.46
N PRO A 295 -15.37 4.79 16.25
CA PRO A 295 -14.99 5.66 17.35
C PRO A 295 -14.29 4.86 18.44
N LEU A 296 -13.10 5.33 18.82
CA LEU A 296 -12.29 4.77 19.91
C LEU A 296 -11.93 5.86 20.91
N SER A 297 -11.81 5.49 22.19
CA SER A 297 -11.27 6.41 23.20
C SER A 297 -9.81 6.75 22.90
N ARG A 298 -9.36 7.93 23.33
CA ARG A 298 -7.97 8.40 23.12
C ARG A 298 -6.93 7.42 23.67
N SER A 299 -7.22 6.76 24.78
CA SER A 299 -6.36 5.75 25.40
C SER A 299 -6.20 4.49 24.52
N ARG A 300 -7.28 4.03 23.88
CA ARG A 300 -7.25 2.88 22.95
C ARG A 300 -6.57 3.23 21.63
N GLN A 301 -6.75 4.45 21.16
CA GLN A 301 -6.01 5.01 20.03
C GLN A 301 -4.50 5.09 20.31
N LEU A 302 -4.12 5.63 21.48
CA LEU A 302 -2.73 5.71 21.91
C LEU A 302 -2.10 4.32 22.04
N TYR A 303 -2.83 3.36 22.60
CA TYR A 303 -2.38 1.97 22.65
C TYR A 303 -2.05 1.44 21.25
N ALA A 304 -2.98 1.56 20.30
CA ALA A 304 -2.77 1.12 18.92
C ALA A 304 -1.54 1.78 18.27
N LEU A 305 -1.37 3.09 18.47
CA LEU A 305 -0.20 3.84 17.98
C LEU A 305 1.12 3.31 18.57
N VAL A 306 1.18 3.09 19.89
CA VAL A 306 2.38 2.54 20.55
C VAL A 306 2.72 1.15 20.01
N GLN A 307 1.72 0.27 19.87
CA GLN A 307 1.94 -1.05 19.28
C GLN A 307 2.43 -0.95 17.83
N PHE A 308 1.87 -0.01 17.05
CA PHE A 308 2.25 0.22 15.66
C PHE A 308 3.71 0.65 15.50
N VAL A 309 4.21 1.52 16.39
CA VAL A 309 5.63 1.94 16.39
C VAL A 309 6.56 0.72 16.51
N GLY A 310 6.19 -0.29 17.31
CA GLY A 310 6.94 -1.55 17.40
C GLY A 310 7.02 -2.30 16.07
N TYR A 311 5.91 -2.33 15.31
CA TYR A 311 5.87 -2.94 13.98
C TYR A 311 6.63 -2.14 12.92
N VAL A 312 6.63 -0.80 13.00
CA VAL A 312 7.50 0.04 12.14
C VAL A 312 8.97 -0.25 12.42
N ALA A 313 9.37 -0.30 13.69
CA ALA A 313 10.75 -0.60 14.08
C ALA A 313 11.16 -2.00 13.63
N GLY A 314 10.34 -3.02 13.91
CA GLY A 314 10.60 -4.40 13.49
C GLY A 314 10.62 -4.57 11.97
N GLY A 315 9.72 -3.90 11.25
CA GLY A 315 9.72 -3.90 9.79
C GLY A 315 10.96 -3.23 9.20
N THR A 316 11.37 -2.08 9.75
CA THR A 316 12.61 -1.39 9.34
C THR A 316 13.84 -2.25 9.58
N TRP A 317 13.92 -2.90 10.74
CA TRP A 317 14.99 -3.85 11.03
C TRP A 317 15.00 -5.02 10.04
N LEU A 318 13.84 -5.65 9.80
CA LEU A 318 13.72 -6.78 8.88
C LEU A 318 14.12 -6.38 7.45
N LEU A 319 13.88 -5.14 7.04
CA LEU A 319 14.34 -4.61 5.75
C LEU A 319 15.84 -4.39 5.68
N GLY A 320 16.48 -4.03 6.79
CA GLY A 320 17.93 -3.88 6.90
C GLY A 320 18.66 -5.20 6.75
N VAL A 321 18.13 -6.28 7.32
CA VAL A 321 18.77 -7.61 7.32
C VAL A 321 18.21 -8.57 6.26
N GLY A 322 17.02 -8.32 5.73
CA GLY A 322 16.25 -9.29 4.96
C GLY A 322 16.91 -9.82 3.68
N GLY A 323 17.83 -9.05 3.09
CA GLY A 323 18.58 -9.49 1.91
C GLY A 323 19.53 -10.66 2.14
N THR A 324 19.88 -10.95 3.40
CA THR A 324 20.80 -12.04 3.77
C THR A 324 20.11 -13.19 4.49
N LEU A 325 18.82 -13.07 4.80
CA LEU A 325 18.10 -14.08 5.58
C LEU A 325 17.60 -15.21 4.69
N PRO A 326 17.71 -16.48 5.12
CA PRO A 326 17.02 -17.60 4.51
C PRO A 326 15.49 -17.44 4.51
N LEU A 327 14.82 -18.13 3.58
CA LEU A 327 13.36 -18.06 3.43
C LEU A 327 12.59 -18.37 4.72
N ALA A 328 13.02 -19.37 5.50
CA ALA A 328 12.35 -19.72 6.75
C ALA A 328 12.34 -18.56 7.77
N GLN A 329 13.45 -17.83 7.87
CA GLN A 329 13.58 -16.66 8.75
C GLN A 329 12.74 -15.47 8.23
N LEU A 330 12.72 -15.27 6.91
CA LEU A 330 11.86 -14.25 6.30
C LEU A 330 10.37 -14.54 6.51
N LEU A 331 9.95 -15.80 6.37
CA LEU A 331 8.57 -16.23 6.63
C LEU A 331 8.19 -16.04 8.09
N LEU A 332 9.09 -16.33 9.02
CA LEU A 332 8.87 -16.10 10.45
C LEU A 332 8.68 -14.60 10.75
N GLY A 333 9.60 -13.75 10.28
CA GLY A 333 9.52 -12.30 10.48
C GLY A 333 8.29 -11.67 9.80
N TRP A 334 7.98 -12.10 8.57
CA TRP A 334 6.78 -11.69 7.86
C TRP A 334 5.50 -12.16 8.55
N GLY A 335 5.46 -13.39 9.05
CA GLY A 335 4.31 -13.95 9.77
C GLY A 335 4.00 -13.17 11.04
N TRP A 336 5.04 -12.82 11.82
CA TRP A 336 4.92 -11.93 12.98
C TRP A 336 4.36 -10.55 12.59
N MET A 337 4.84 -9.98 11.49
CA MET A 337 4.37 -8.70 10.96
C MET A 337 2.89 -8.77 10.55
N ALA A 338 2.54 -9.74 9.70
CA ALA A 338 1.19 -9.92 9.16
C ALA A 338 0.16 -10.15 10.27
N PHE A 339 0.46 -11.04 11.22
CA PHE A 339 -0.42 -11.31 12.36
C PHE A 339 -0.56 -10.10 13.29
N GLY A 340 0.54 -9.40 13.53
CA GLY A 340 0.56 -8.20 14.35
C GLY A 340 -0.29 -7.07 13.81
N LEU A 341 -0.10 -6.74 12.54
CA LEU A 341 -0.87 -5.71 11.85
C LEU A 341 -2.34 -6.10 11.68
N PHE A 342 -2.65 -7.39 11.53
CA PHE A 342 -4.02 -7.90 11.60
C PHE A 342 -4.66 -7.66 12.97
N SER A 343 -3.95 -7.96 14.07
CA SER A 343 -4.42 -7.68 15.43
C SER A 343 -4.71 -6.19 15.65
N LEU A 344 -3.80 -5.32 15.18
CA LEU A 344 -4.00 -3.86 15.23
C LEU A 344 -5.24 -3.41 14.44
N GLY A 345 -5.45 -3.95 13.23
CA GLY A 345 -6.64 -3.67 12.45
C GLY A 345 -7.93 -4.05 13.19
N ALA A 346 -7.98 -5.26 13.77
CA ALA A 346 -9.11 -5.70 14.58
C ALA A 346 -9.33 -4.81 15.82
N TRP A 347 -8.25 -4.34 16.45
CA TRP A 347 -8.30 -3.40 17.57
C TRP A 347 -8.87 -2.04 17.16
N LEU A 348 -8.38 -1.47 16.06
CA LEU A 348 -8.85 -0.20 15.50
C LEU A 348 -10.33 -0.27 15.08
N GLU A 349 -10.80 -1.43 14.66
CA GLU A 349 -12.21 -1.69 14.32
C GLU A 349 -13.10 -2.00 15.53
N ASN A 350 -12.57 -2.01 16.76
CA ASN A 350 -13.32 -2.38 17.98
C ASN A 350 -14.06 -3.73 17.86
N ARG A 351 -13.48 -4.71 17.14
CA ARG A 351 -14.11 -6.03 16.92
C ARG A 351 -14.23 -6.79 18.24
N SER A 352 -15.35 -7.45 18.50
CA SER A 352 -15.60 -8.19 19.75
C SER A 352 -14.52 -9.20 20.17
N PHE A 353 -13.72 -9.71 19.22
CA PHE A 353 -12.61 -10.62 19.48
C PHE A 353 -11.24 -9.94 19.61
N ALA A 354 -11.10 -8.63 19.38
CA ALA A 354 -9.79 -7.97 19.32
C ALA A 354 -9.03 -8.04 20.64
N GLY A 355 -9.72 -8.02 21.80
CA GLY A 355 -9.06 -8.18 23.10
C GLY A 355 -8.45 -9.57 23.30
N ARG A 356 -9.11 -10.62 22.82
CA ARG A 356 -8.59 -12.00 22.84
C ARG A 356 -7.45 -12.18 21.85
N LEU A 357 -7.58 -11.58 20.67
CA LEU A 357 -6.54 -11.59 19.64
C LEU A 357 -5.28 -10.86 20.12
N GLU A 358 -5.44 -9.73 20.80
CA GLU A 358 -4.32 -8.97 21.34
C GLU A 358 -3.62 -9.70 22.49
N LEU A 359 -4.39 -10.36 23.37
CA LEU A 359 -3.82 -11.25 24.38
C LEU A 359 -2.99 -12.37 23.72
N LEU A 360 -3.54 -13.02 22.68
CA LEU A 360 -2.81 -14.06 21.95
C LEU A 360 -1.51 -13.50 21.33
N ARG A 361 -1.57 -12.33 20.68
CA ARG A 361 -0.40 -11.64 20.11
C ARG A 361 0.70 -11.41 21.15
N LEU A 362 0.32 -10.93 22.33
CA LEU A 362 1.26 -10.68 23.42
C LEU A 362 1.83 -11.98 24.00
N LEU A 363 1.02 -13.03 24.14
CA LEU A 363 1.49 -14.35 24.61
C LEU A 363 2.43 -15.02 23.61
N LEU A 364 2.24 -14.78 22.30
CA LEU A 364 3.11 -15.32 21.25
C LEU A 364 4.49 -14.66 21.19
N ASN A 365 4.69 -13.49 21.81
CA ASN A 365 5.99 -12.82 21.82
C ASN A 365 7.13 -13.74 22.33
N LEU A 366 6.91 -14.43 23.46
CA LEU A 366 7.93 -15.30 24.07
C LEU A 366 8.31 -16.50 23.19
N PRO A 367 7.38 -17.37 22.73
CA PRO A 367 7.73 -18.49 21.87
C PRO A 367 8.28 -18.02 20.51
N LEU A 368 7.85 -16.87 19.99
CA LEU A 368 8.39 -16.32 18.74
C LEU A 368 9.82 -15.78 18.90
N LEU A 369 10.17 -15.16 20.03
CA LEU A 369 11.56 -14.76 20.29
C LEU A 369 12.46 -15.97 20.44
N TRP A 370 12.02 -16.99 21.19
CA TRP A 370 12.76 -18.25 21.28
C TRP A 370 12.98 -18.86 19.89
N LEU A 371 11.92 -19.00 19.10
CA LEU A 371 12.03 -19.54 17.75
C LEU A 371 12.93 -18.70 16.84
N ALA A 372 12.87 -17.36 16.95
CA ALA A 372 13.75 -16.47 16.20
C ALA A 372 15.22 -16.67 16.59
N GLN A 373 15.53 -16.95 17.86
CA GLN A 373 16.88 -17.26 18.31
C GLN A 373 17.36 -18.63 17.82
N GLU A 374 16.51 -19.65 17.93
CA GLU A 374 16.79 -21.00 17.42
C GLU A 374 17.03 -21.02 15.90
N GLN A 375 16.27 -20.23 15.15
CA GLN A 375 16.45 -20.09 13.71
C GLN A 375 17.63 -19.18 13.33
N GLY A 376 18.34 -18.60 14.30
CA GLY A 376 19.46 -17.67 14.06
C GLY A 376 19.05 -16.31 13.49
N LEU A 377 17.77 -15.94 13.54
CA LEU A 377 17.25 -14.65 13.11
C LEU A 377 17.64 -13.53 14.09
N LEU A 378 17.68 -13.84 15.39
CA LEU A 378 18.09 -12.91 16.45
C LEU A 378 19.15 -13.57 17.34
N ALA A 379 20.15 -12.80 17.76
CA ALA A 379 21.13 -13.29 18.73
C ALA A 379 20.46 -13.50 20.10
N SER A 380 20.80 -14.59 20.78
CA SER A 380 20.37 -14.82 22.16
C SER A 380 21.04 -13.80 23.08
N SER A 381 20.24 -13.01 23.78
CA SER A 381 20.73 -12.02 24.74
C SER A 381 19.72 -11.79 25.86
N MET A 382 20.22 -11.66 27.08
CA MET A 382 19.39 -11.37 28.26
C MET A 382 18.65 -10.02 28.11
N SER A 383 19.27 -9.05 27.43
CA SER A 383 18.64 -7.76 27.12
C SER A 383 17.44 -7.89 26.18
N ALA A 384 17.50 -8.73 25.14
CA ALA A 384 16.35 -8.96 24.26
C ALA A 384 15.17 -9.58 25.03
N TRP A 385 15.44 -10.56 25.89
CA TRP A 385 14.43 -11.17 26.76
C TRP A 385 13.83 -10.16 27.76
N ALA A 386 14.66 -9.35 28.41
CA ALA A 386 14.20 -8.34 29.36
C ALA A 386 13.35 -7.25 28.69
N LEU A 387 13.77 -6.76 27.52
CA LEU A 387 13.02 -5.78 26.73
C LEU A 387 11.66 -6.33 26.30
N LEU A 388 11.63 -7.57 25.81
CA LEU A 388 10.39 -8.20 25.39
C LEU A 388 9.45 -8.46 26.57
N ALA A 389 9.97 -8.88 27.72
CA ALA A 389 9.19 -9.06 28.94
C ALA A 389 8.61 -7.73 29.43
N ALA A 390 9.39 -6.65 29.43
CA ALA A 390 8.92 -5.32 29.78
C ALA A 390 7.82 -4.82 28.82
N TYR A 391 8.03 -4.94 27.50
CA TYR A 391 7.04 -4.58 26.49
C TYR A 391 5.75 -5.42 26.62
N THR A 392 5.87 -6.73 26.83
CA THR A 392 4.72 -7.63 26.95
C THR A 392 3.96 -7.36 28.25
N GLY A 393 4.66 -7.22 29.38
CA GLY A 393 4.05 -6.94 30.69
C GLY A 393 3.32 -5.60 30.73
N THR A 394 3.94 -4.54 30.22
CA THR A 394 3.29 -3.22 30.12
C THR A 394 2.09 -3.23 29.17
N SER A 395 2.19 -3.94 28.05
CA SER A 395 1.08 -4.08 27.09
C SER A 395 -0.08 -4.91 27.65
N LEU A 396 0.19 -5.95 28.45
CA LEU A 396 -0.83 -6.74 29.15
C LEU A 396 -1.54 -5.92 30.23
N LEU A 397 -0.79 -5.12 31.01
CA LEU A 397 -1.37 -4.21 31.99
C LEU A 397 -2.27 -3.19 31.31
N ALA A 398 -1.79 -2.55 30.24
CA ALA A 398 -2.59 -1.62 29.45
C ALA A 398 -3.84 -2.30 28.88
N LEU A 399 -3.73 -3.51 28.33
CA LEU A 399 -4.86 -4.27 27.81
C LEU A 399 -5.92 -4.51 28.90
N ALA A 400 -5.51 -4.94 30.11
CA ALA A 400 -6.43 -5.17 31.23
C ALA A 400 -7.16 -3.88 31.66
N LEU A 401 -6.46 -2.74 31.67
CA LEU A 401 -7.06 -1.43 31.99
C LEU A 401 -8.04 -0.97 30.90
N LEU A 402 -7.74 -1.24 29.63
CA LEU A 402 -8.54 -0.82 28.48
C LEU A 402 -9.74 -1.73 28.20
N GLN A 403 -9.74 -2.99 28.68
CA GLN A 403 -10.87 -3.91 28.54
C GLN A 403 -12.17 -3.34 29.13
N ARG A 404 -12.08 -2.51 30.17
CA ARG A 404 -13.22 -1.83 30.80
C ARG A 404 -13.84 -0.72 29.94
N GLN A 405 -13.17 -0.33 28.85
CA GLN A 405 -13.56 0.77 27.96
C GLN A 405 -14.07 0.27 26.59
N TRP A 406 -14.46 -0.99 26.51
CA TRP A 406 -15.04 -1.54 25.29
C TRP A 406 -16.44 -0.97 25.07
N VAL A 407 -16.56 -0.07 24.10
CA VAL A 407 -17.85 0.38 23.60
C VAL A 407 -18.52 -0.82 22.93
N ALA A 408 -19.82 -1.00 23.16
CA ALA A 408 -20.61 -2.05 22.52
C ALA A 408 -20.30 -2.08 21.01
N PRO A 409 -20.03 -3.27 20.43
CA PRO A 409 -19.70 -3.35 19.01
C PRO A 409 -20.85 -2.74 18.20
N VAL A 410 -20.51 -1.86 17.25
CA VAL A 410 -21.46 -1.45 16.21
C VAL A 410 -21.84 -2.76 15.50
N ARG A 411 -23.12 -3.13 15.58
CA ARG A 411 -23.63 -4.32 14.87
C ARG A 411 -23.29 -4.13 13.39
N ALA A 412 -22.55 -5.10 12.85
CA ALA A 412 -22.18 -5.14 11.43
C ALA A 412 -23.43 -5.27 10.55
#